data_AF-A0AAE1FI15-F1
#
_entry.id   AF-A0AAE1FI15-F1
#
_cell.length_a   1.000
_cell.length_b   1.000
_cell.length_c   1.000
_cell.angle_alpha   90.00
_cell.angle_beta   90.00
_cell.angle_gamma   90.00
#
_symmetry.space_group_name_H-M   'P 1'
#
loop_
_entity.id
_entity.type
_entity.pdbx_description
1 polymer ?
#
loop_
_entity_poly.entity_id
_entity_poly.type
_entity_poly.pdbx_seq_one_letter_code
_entity_poly.pdbx_strand_id
1 'polypeptide(L)'
;MNSTVAELTCGSSLGSCTQLTDILTIQDFPTNYYIRLIVDGTTLGCTLEQGLWGPIKYQEILLTNNHFNTLDNHAFTPFNDTLKLLNLEKNSLENVYFPTLSELSHLEVLSLSYNKISFIPSFSPICLNRLRKLKLGYNSIQFLQQRTFADLPSLVYLDLSHNLISELPSEAFTIPGHQSNLVLQIDLAFNAISRVEYGVLDGPTSCVLYLQHNQLETLEQHAFMSIIDSCSTSAMIIVTGNPLTCDQRLCWLVMNETIRASFDDFPCPNLNNNQVDVILPLCQVLHKQL
;
A
#
# COMPACT_ATOMS: atom_id res chain seq x y z
N MET A 1 -34.89 0.58 -1.76
CA MET A 1 -35.28 0.05 -0.44
C MET A 1 -34.07 0.18 0.45
N ASN A 2 -34.12 1.07 1.44
CA ASN A 2 -33.00 1.42 2.31
C ASN A 2 -32.56 0.18 3.09
N SER A 3 -31.41 -0.39 2.73
CA SER A 3 -30.74 -1.40 3.54
C SER A 3 -30.20 -0.71 4.79
N THR A 4 -30.93 -0.80 5.90
CA THR A 4 -30.38 -0.49 7.21
C THR A 4 -29.20 -1.43 7.45
N VAL A 5 -27.98 -0.91 7.34
CA VAL A 5 -26.75 -1.61 7.67
C VAL A 5 -26.84 -1.97 9.15
N ALA A 6 -26.95 -3.26 9.47
CA ALA A 6 -26.88 -3.72 10.86
C ALA A 6 -25.42 -3.55 11.33
N GLU A 7 -25.19 -2.59 12.22
CA GLU A 7 -23.89 -2.21 12.76
C GLU A 7 -23.84 -2.60 14.25
N LEU A 8 -22.75 -3.26 14.64
CA LEU A 8 -22.43 -3.54 16.03
C LEU A 8 -21.21 -2.71 16.43
N THR A 9 -21.41 -1.78 17.36
CA THR A 9 -20.36 -0.84 17.80
C THR A 9 -20.05 -1.06 19.28
N CYS A 10 -18.79 -1.36 19.57
CA CYS A 10 -18.24 -1.41 20.91
C CYS A 10 -17.33 -0.19 21.14
N GLY A 11 -17.67 0.62 22.13
CA GLY A 11 -16.93 1.83 22.49
C GLY A 11 -15.92 1.61 23.62
N SER A 12 -15.40 2.71 24.15
CA SER A 12 -14.35 2.77 25.17
C SER A 12 -14.69 2.09 26.52
N SER A 13 -15.94 1.71 26.75
CA SER A 13 -16.35 0.94 27.93
C SER A 13 -15.97 -0.54 27.86
N LEU A 14 -15.57 -1.04 26.69
CA LEU A 14 -15.14 -2.41 26.50
C LEU A 14 -13.73 -2.62 27.09
N GLY A 15 -13.66 -3.30 28.23
CA GLY A 15 -12.44 -3.36 29.05
C GLY A 15 -11.58 -4.61 28.85
N SER A 16 -12.12 -5.68 28.25
CA SER A 16 -11.37 -6.92 28.02
C SER A 16 -11.83 -7.69 26.80
N CYS A 17 -10.94 -8.52 26.25
CA CYS A 17 -11.29 -9.36 25.11
C CYS A 17 -12.29 -10.45 25.48
N THR A 18 -12.33 -10.89 26.74
CA THR A 18 -13.38 -11.79 27.22
C THR A 18 -14.76 -11.14 27.10
N GLN A 19 -14.88 -9.86 27.48
CA GLN A 19 -16.13 -9.12 27.29
C GLN A 19 -16.49 -8.99 25.80
N LEU A 20 -15.49 -8.80 24.93
CA LEU A 20 -15.72 -8.78 23.48
C LEU A 20 -16.26 -10.14 23.02
N THR A 21 -15.59 -11.25 23.36
CA THR A 21 -16.04 -12.60 23.03
C THR A 21 -17.46 -12.86 23.54
N ASP A 22 -17.74 -12.50 24.79
CA ASP A 22 -19.06 -12.67 25.41
C ASP A 22 -20.14 -11.94 24.60
N ILE A 23 -19.88 -10.70 24.17
CA ILE A 23 -20.79 -9.93 23.30
C ILE A 23 -20.96 -10.62 21.94
N LEU A 24 -19.86 -11.00 21.29
CA LEU A 24 -19.90 -11.55 19.92
C LEU A 24 -20.51 -12.95 19.84
N THR A 25 -20.61 -13.68 20.96
CA THR A 25 -21.09 -15.07 21.04
C THR A 25 -22.52 -15.23 21.58
N ILE A 26 -23.22 -14.13 21.89
CA ILE A 26 -24.63 -14.19 22.36
C ILE A 26 -25.50 -14.92 21.32
N GLN A 27 -26.20 -15.97 21.76
CA GLN A 27 -26.96 -16.88 20.87
C GLN A 27 -28.19 -16.23 20.21
N ASP A 28 -28.76 -15.19 20.83
CA ASP A 28 -29.98 -14.51 20.35
C ASP A 28 -29.70 -13.34 19.40
N PHE A 29 -28.47 -13.22 18.87
CA PHE A 29 -28.18 -12.18 17.88
C PHE A 29 -29.08 -12.39 16.64
N PRO A 30 -29.87 -11.38 16.23
CA PRO A 30 -30.75 -11.54 15.08
C PRO A 30 -29.93 -11.82 13.83
N THR A 31 -30.13 -13.01 13.26
CA THR A 31 -29.32 -13.64 12.19
C THR A 31 -29.44 -12.99 10.81
N ASN A 32 -30.04 -11.80 10.73
CA ASN A 32 -30.05 -11.01 9.51
C ASN A 32 -28.73 -10.22 9.41
N TYR A 33 -27.68 -10.87 8.89
CA TYR A 33 -26.42 -10.29 8.40
C TYR A 33 -26.02 -8.95 9.03
N TYR A 34 -25.26 -8.98 10.13
CA TYR A 34 -24.53 -7.78 10.55
C TYR A 34 -23.51 -7.44 9.47
N ILE A 35 -23.61 -6.25 8.94
CA ILE A 35 -22.75 -5.83 7.84
C ILE A 35 -21.42 -5.36 8.42
N ARG A 36 -21.43 -4.72 9.59
CA ARG A 36 -20.26 -4.03 10.15
C ARG A 36 -20.09 -4.26 11.65
N LEU A 37 -18.88 -4.65 12.05
CA LEU A 37 -18.39 -4.59 13.43
C LEU A 37 -17.44 -3.40 13.58
N ILE A 38 -17.66 -2.57 14.60
CA ILE A 38 -16.78 -1.46 14.98
C ILE A 38 -16.33 -1.64 16.42
N VAL A 39 -15.03 -1.77 16.63
CA VAL A 39 -14.39 -1.74 17.94
C VAL A 39 -13.24 -0.73 17.84
N ASP A 40 -13.49 0.51 18.23
CA ASP A 40 -12.55 1.61 18.03
C ASP A 40 -12.23 2.33 19.34
N GLY A 41 -10.95 2.68 19.51
CA GLY A 41 -10.49 3.47 20.65
C GLY A 41 -10.64 2.78 22.00
N THR A 42 -10.42 1.46 22.05
CA THR A 42 -10.45 0.69 23.30
C THR A 42 -9.03 0.27 23.71
N THR A 43 -8.89 -0.43 24.84
CA THR A 43 -7.59 -0.91 25.34
C THR A 43 -7.35 -2.39 25.03
N LEU A 44 -8.12 -2.98 24.11
CA LEU A 44 -8.05 -4.41 23.82
C LEU A 44 -6.73 -4.79 23.14
N GLY A 45 -6.05 -5.80 23.69
CA GLY A 45 -4.74 -6.25 23.19
C GLY A 45 -4.52 -7.75 23.19
N CYS A 46 -5.58 -8.53 22.99
CA CYS A 46 -5.47 -9.97 22.81
C CYS A 46 -5.00 -10.35 21.39
N THR A 47 -4.79 -11.65 21.19
CA THR A 47 -4.65 -12.25 19.86
C THR A 47 -6.01 -12.24 19.15
N LEU A 48 -6.02 -11.86 17.88
CA LEU A 48 -7.16 -12.09 17.01
C LEU A 48 -7.11 -13.55 16.58
N GLU A 49 -7.99 -14.36 17.16
CA GLU A 49 -8.07 -15.81 16.94
C GLU A 49 -9.49 -16.23 16.56
N GLN A 50 -9.64 -17.43 15.99
CA GLN A 50 -10.94 -17.94 15.56
C GLN A 50 -12.00 -17.93 16.69
N GLY A 51 -11.58 -18.21 17.93
CA GLY A 51 -12.45 -18.28 19.10
C GLY A 51 -12.99 -16.93 19.59
N LEU A 52 -12.45 -15.81 19.09
CA LEU A 52 -12.96 -14.47 19.42
C LEU A 52 -14.35 -14.21 18.84
N TRP A 53 -14.67 -14.89 17.74
CA TRP A 53 -15.88 -14.65 16.96
C TRP A 53 -16.98 -15.64 17.33
N GLY A 54 -18.20 -15.14 17.47
CA GLY A 54 -19.38 -15.99 17.54
C GLY A 54 -19.94 -16.35 16.16
N PRO A 55 -21.22 -16.73 16.06
CA PRO A 55 -21.83 -17.19 14.81
C PRO A 55 -22.08 -16.08 13.77
N ILE A 56 -21.74 -14.83 14.11
CA ILE A 56 -22.03 -13.66 13.28
C ILE A 56 -20.99 -13.57 12.16
N LYS A 57 -21.48 -13.48 10.92
CA LYS A 57 -20.66 -13.14 9.75
C LYS A 57 -20.69 -11.64 9.50
N TYR A 58 -19.54 -11.07 9.13
CA TYR A 58 -19.38 -9.64 8.88
C TYR A 58 -18.92 -9.38 7.44
N GLN A 59 -19.34 -8.26 6.86
CA GLN A 59 -18.76 -7.74 5.61
C GLN A 59 -17.66 -6.72 5.89
N GLU A 60 -17.71 -6.04 7.03
CA GLU A 60 -16.76 -5.01 7.41
C GLU A 60 -16.39 -5.19 8.89
N ILE A 61 -15.09 -5.25 9.18
CA ILE A 61 -14.57 -5.31 10.54
C ILE A 61 -13.60 -4.14 10.71
N LEU A 62 -13.94 -3.23 11.63
CA LEU A 62 -13.15 -2.06 11.99
C LEU A 62 -12.67 -2.21 13.44
N LEU A 63 -11.40 -2.57 13.62
CA LEU A 63 -10.77 -2.72 14.94
C LEU A 63 -9.68 -1.66 15.18
N THR A 64 -9.92 -0.45 14.69
CA THR A 64 -8.94 0.65 14.68
C THR A 64 -8.60 1.12 16.10
N ASN A 65 -7.39 1.64 16.30
CA ASN A 65 -6.99 2.30 17.55
C ASN A 65 -7.18 1.43 18.81
N ASN A 66 -6.60 0.23 18.77
CA ASN A 66 -6.56 -0.70 19.91
C ASN A 66 -5.11 -1.16 20.14
N HIS A 67 -4.92 -2.27 20.84
CA HIS A 67 -3.61 -2.85 21.18
C HIS A 67 -3.46 -4.29 20.70
N PHE A 68 -4.24 -4.74 19.70
CA PHE A 68 -4.11 -6.09 19.14
C PHE A 68 -2.68 -6.28 18.61
N ASN A 69 -2.02 -7.37 19.00
CA ASN A 69 -0.59 -7.57 18.74
C ASN A 69 -0.27 -8.79 17.87
N THR A 70 -1.18 -9.76 17.82
CA THR A 70 -0.98 -11.03 17.12
C THR A 70 -2.24 -11.38 16.34
N LEU A 71 -2.03 -11.93 15.15
CA LEU A 71 -3.08 -12.42 14.26
C LEU A 71 -2.82 -13.90 13.99
N ASP A 72 -3.73 -14.74 14.50
CA ASP A 72 -3.64 -16.20 14.42
C ASP A 72 -3.94 -16.74 13.02
N ASN A 73 -3.52 -17.97 12.72
CA ASN A 73 -3.66 -18.58 11.39
C ASN A 73 -5.10 -18.90 10.97
N HIS A 74 -6.07 -18.86 11.89
CA HIS A 74 -7.50 -19.00 11.58
C HIS A 74 -8.34 -17.82 12.07
N ALA A 75 -7.67 -16.68 12.32
CA ALA A 75 -8.30 -15.49 12.86
C ALA A 75 -9.58 -15.09 12.13
N PHE A 76 -9.68 -15.26 10.82
CA PHE A 76 -10.82 -14.72 10.06
C PHE A 76 -11.55 -15.78 9.22
N THR A 77 -11.27 -17.06 9.44
CA THR A 77 -11.91 -18.17 8.74
C THR A 77 -13.45 -18.13 8.80
N PRO A 78 -14.13 -17.72 9.90
CA PRO A 78 -15.60 -17.68 9.96
C PRO A 78 -16.27 -16.77 8.92
N PHE A 79 -15.53 -15.82 8.34
CA PHE A 79 -16.04 -14.82 7.39
C PHE A 79 -15.17 -14.71 6.12
N ASN A 80 -14.46 -15.78 5.77
CA ASN A 80 -13.65 -15.88 4.55
C ASN A 80 -14.42 -15.66 3.23
N ASP A 81 -15.73 -15.91 3.26
CA ASP A 81 -16.66 -15.81 2.12
C ASP A 81 -17.51 -14.52 2.13
N THR A 82 -17.36 -13.68 3.16
CA THR A 82 -18.24 -12.52 3.38
C THR A 82 -17.50 -11.22 3.63
N LEU A 83 -16.30 -11.27 4.23
CA LEU A 83 -15.53 -10.09 4.60
C LEU A 83 -15.00 -9.35 3.37
N LYS A 84 -15.36 -8.07 3.26
CA LYS A 84 -14.95 -7.13 2.19
C LYS A 84 -13.98 -6.07 2.69
N LEU A 85 -14.08 -5.67 3.95
CA LEU A 85 -13.22 -4.66 4.55
C LEU A 85 -12.69 -5.14 5.90
N LEU A 86 -11.38 -5.15 6.04
CA LEU A 86 -10.68 -5.38 7.30
C LEU A 86 -9.78 -4.19 7.61
N ASN A 87 -10.12 -3.47 8.68
CA ASN A 87 -9.32 -2.35 9.17
C ASN A 87 -8.75 -2.68 10.56
N LEU A 88 -7.43 -2.82 10.61
CA LEU A 88 -6.62 -3.08 11.80
C LEU A 88 -5.65 -1.92 12.05
N GLU A 89 -5.93 -0.73 11.52
CA GLU A 89 -5.09 0.45 11.66
C GLU A 89 -4.86 0.82 13.14
N LYS A 90 -3.69 1.34 13.49
CA LYS A 90 -3.35 1.82 14.85
C LYS A 90 -3.52 0.70 15.89
N ASN A 91 -2.84 -0.41 15.67
CA ASN A 91 -2.73 -1.50 16.61
C ASN A 91 -1.25 -1.73 16.95
N SER A 92 -0.90 -2.89 17.50
CA SER A 92 0.48 -3.28 17.81
C SER A 92 0.88 -4.56 17.08
N LEU A 93 0.29 -4.82 15.91
CA LEU A 93 0.55 -6.03 15.13
C LEU A 93 2.00 -6.07 14.66
N GLU A 94 2.73 -7.10 15.07
CA GLU A 94 4.10 -7.37 14.63
C GLU A 94 4.14 -8.67 13.81
N ASN A 95 3.49 -9.71 14.32
CA ASN A 95 3.41 -11.02 13.70
C ASN A 95 2.06 -11.20 12.98
N VAL A 96 2.02 -10.89 11.69
CA VAL A 96 0.85 -11.13 10.83
C VAL A 96 1.08 -12.37 9.99
N TYR A 97 0.26 -13.39 10.18
CA TYR A 97 0.27 -14.58 9.33
C TYR A 97 -0.53 -14.31 8.04
N PHE A 98 0.10 -13.66 7.06
CA PHE A 98 -0.54 -13.27 5.79
C PHE A 98 -1.31 -14.39 5.06
N PRO A 99 -0.92 -15.69 5.11
CA PRO A 99 -1.72 -16.74 4.45
C PRO A 99 -3.16 -16.85 4.97
N THR A 100 -3.47 -16.49 6.23
CA THR A 100 -4.87 -16.45 6.69
C THR A 100 -5.66 -15.31 6.07
N LEU A 101 -5.00 -14.18 5.79
CA LEU A 101 -5.60 -13.06 5.07
C LEU A 101 -5.89 -13.44 3.62
N SER A 102 -5.03 -14.28 3.01
CA SER A 102 -5.23 -14.80 1.66
C SER A 102 -6.50 -15.64 1.49
N GLU A 103 -7.05 -16.22 2.56
CA GLU A 103 -8.31 -16.98 2.51
C GLU A 103 -9.55 -16.08 2.33
N LEU A 104 -9.42 -14.78 2.54
CA LEU A 104 -10.51 -13.81 2.48
C LEU A 104 -10.86 -13.47 1.02
N SER A 105 -11.50 -14.42 0.34
CA SER A 105 -11.84 -14.40 -1.09
C SER A 105 -12.65 -13.17 -1.57
N HIS A 106 -13.35 -12.51 -0.64
CA HIS A 106 -14.19 -11.35 -0.91
C HIS A 106 -13.56 -10.02 -0.46
N LEU A 107 -12.35 -10.05 0.11
CA LEU A 107 -11.71 -8.87 0.67
C LEU A 107 -11.35 -7.88 -0.44
N GLU A 108 -11.83 -6.64 -0.29
CA GLU A 108 -11.59 -5.53 -1.20
C GLU A 108 -10.63 -4.49 -0.59
N VAL A 109 -10.65 -4.34 0.73
CA VAL A 109 -9.83 -3.37 1.46
C VAL A 109 -9.20 -4.02 2.68
N LEU A 110 -7.87 -3.97 2.75
CA LEU A 110 -7.08 -4.37 3.91
C LEU A 110 -6.26 -3.18 4.38
N SER A 111 -6.46 -2.77 5.63
CA SER A 111 -5.66 -1.71 6.26
C SER A 111 -4.95 -2.24 7.50
N LEU A 112 -3.62 -2.21 7.45
CA LEU A 112 -2.69 -2.60 8.49
C LEU A 112 -1.75 -1.43 8.84
N SER A 113 -2.10 -0.21 8.46
CA SER A 113 -1.27 0.98 8.70
C SER A 113 -1.11 1.27 10.20
N TYR A 114 -0.05 1.96 10.59
CA TYR A 114 0.24 2.27 12.01
C TYR A 114 0.28 1.01 12.88
N ASN A 115 1.08 0.02 12.47
CA ASN A 115 1.38 -1.19 13.24
C ASN A 115 2.91 -1.32 13.38
N LYS A 116 3.41 -2.51 13.71
CA LYS A 116 4.83 -2.81 13.91
C LYS A 116 5.32 -3.89 12.94
N ILE A 117 4.68 -4.01 11.78
CA ILE A 117 5.00 -5.04 10.79
C ILE A 117 6.36 -4.72 10.19
N SER A 118 7.29 -5.67 10.24
CA SER A 118 8.65 -5.51 9.71
C SER A 118 8.91 -6.33 8.45
N PHE A 119 8.02 -7.29 8.14
CA PHE A 119 8.18 -8.22 7.04
C PHE A 119 6.83 -8.54 6.38
N ILE A 120 6.81 -8.57 5.05
CA ILE A 120 5.69 -9.04 4.25
C ILE A 120 6.18 -10.27 3.47
N PRO A 121 5.69 -11.48 3.77
CA PRO A 121 5.97 -12.64 2.93
C PRO A 121 5.31 -12.45 1.56
N SER A 122 5.79 -13.16 0.54
CA SER A 122 4.97 -13.38 -0.66
C SER A 122 3.60 -13.91 -0.24
N PHE A 123 2.52 -13.33 -0.75
CA PHE A 123 1.19 -13.88 -0.52
C PHE A 123 1.17 -15.33 -1.02
N SER A 124 0.56 -16.23 -0.24
CA SER A 124 0.39 -17.63 -0.63
C SER A 124 -0.43 -17.68 -1.93
N PRO A 125 -0.31 -18.72 -2.78
CA PRO A 125 -1.06 -18.86 -4.04
C PRO A 125 -2.59 -18.92 -3.92
N ILE A 126 -3.15 -18.66 -2.73
CA ILE A 126 -4.58 -18.43 -2.51
C ILE A 126 -4.85 -16.95 -2.79
N CYS A 127 -5.51 -16.68 -3.90
CA CYS A 127 -5.59 -15.36 -4.50
C CYS A 127 -6.53 -14.40 -3.73
N LEU A 128 -6.02 -13.25 -3.32
CA LEU A 128 -6.82 -12.08 -2.94
C LEU A 128 -7.36 -11.38 -4.20
N ASN A 129 -8.12 -12.13 -5.00
CA ASN A 129 -8.57 -11.74 -6.34
C ASN A 129 -9.39 -10.45 -6.37
N ARG A 130 -10.00 -10.07 -5.25
CA ARG A 130 -10.84 -8.87 -5.13
C ARG A 130 -10.16 -7.73 -4.38
N LEU A 131 -8.96 -7.92 -3.85
CA LEU A 131 -8.31 -6.89 -3.07
C LEU A 131 -7.95 -5.71 -3.96
N ARG A 132 -8.52 -4.55 -3.65
CA ARG A 132 -8.35 -3.30 -4.39
C ARG A 132 -7.42 -2.35 -3.66
N LYS A 133 -7.45 -2.34 -2.32
CA LYS A 133 -6.66 -1.42 -1.51
C LYS A 133 -5.90 -2.19 -0.43
N LEU A 134 -4.58 -2.08 -0.46
CA LEU A 134 -3.70 -2.59 0.58
C LEU A 134 -2.96 -1.41 1.21
N LYS A 135 -3.20 -1.18 2.51
CA LYS A 135 -2.53 -0.12 3.25
C LYS A 135 -1.62 -0.69 4.32
N LEU A 136 -0.34 -0.41 4.19
CA LEU A 136 0.75 -0.85 5.06
C LEU A 136 1.63 0.32 5.50
N GLY A 137 1.20 1.56 5.28
CA GLY A 137 1.96 2.73 5.68
C GLY A 137 2.15 2.86 7.20
N TYR A 138 3.18 3.56 7.65
CA TYR A 138 3.52 3.68 9.08
C TYR A 138 3.73 2.32 9.75
N ASN A 139 4.62 1.52 9.16
CA ASN A 139 5.11 0.25 9.72
C ASN A 139 6.65 0.29 9.77
N SER A 140 7.29 -0.85 9.99
CA SER A 140 8.74 -0.99 10.09
C SER A 140 9.32 -1.87 8.97
N ILE A 141 8.67 -1.90 7.79
CA ILE A 141 9.06 -2.77 6.68
C ILE A 141 10.39 -2.28 6.10
N GLN A 142 11.39 -3.15 6.08
CA GLN A 142 12.74 -2.81 5.58
C GLN A 142 13.04 -3.36 4.19
N PHE A 143 12.47 -4.53 3.88
CA PHE A 143 12.76 -5.27 2.65
C PHE A 143 11.47 -5.72 2.00
N LEU A 144 11.43 -5.61 0.68
CA LEU A 144 10.44 -6.30 -0.16
C LEU A 144 11.13 -7.50 -0.80
N GLN A 145 10.35 -8.54 -1.09
CA GLN A 145 10.81 -9.68 -1.88
C GLN A 145 10.36 -9.49 -3.32
N GLN A 146 10.98 -10.23 -4.24
CA GLN A 146 10.47 -10.32 -5.60
C GLN A 146 9.05 -10.87 -5.56
N ARG A 147 8.14 -10.33 -6.38
CA ARG A 147 6.76 -10.80 -6.48
C ARG A 147 5.98 -10.75 -5.17
N THR A 148 6.35 -9.88 -4.22
CA THR A 148 5.62 -9.71 -2.96
C THR A 148 4.13 -9.45 -3.20
N PHE A 149 3.75 -8.74 -4.27
CA PHE A 149 2.35 -8.39 -4.58
C PHE A 149 1.77 -9.13 -5.79
N ALA A 150 2.43 -10.18 -6.29
CA ALA A 150 2.08 -10.82 -7.56
C ALA A 150 0.66 -11.41 -7.59
N ASP A 151 0.14 -11.86 -6.45
CA ASP A 151 -1.17 -12.52 -6.34
C ASP A 151 -2.34 -11.54 -6.04
N LEU A 152 -2.18 -10.26 -6.37
CA LEU A 152 -3.18 -9.20 -6.16
C LEU A 152 -3.70 -8.59 -7.48
N PRO A 153 -4.35 -9.37 -8.37
CA PRO A 153 -4.67 -8.94 -9.74
C PRO A 153 -5.67 -7.78 -9.86
N SER A 154 -6.40 -7.47 -8.79
CA SER A 154 -7.37 -6.35 -8.74
C SER A 154 -6.84 -5.12 -7.98
N LEU A 155 -5.56 -5.09 -7.59
CA LEU A 155 -5.01 -4.03 -6.75
C LEU A 155 -4.98 -2.70 -7.53
N VAL A 156 -5.54 -1.65 -6.92
CA VAL A 156 -5.54 -0.28 -7.48
C VAL A 156 -4.83 0.72 -6.57
N TYR A 157 -4.58 0.36 -5.30
CA TYR A 157 -3.91 1.23 -4.35
C TYR A 157 -3.05 0.41 -3.41
N LEU A 158 -1.76 0.70 -3.40
CA LEU A 158 -0.77 0.14 -2.50
C LEU A 158 -0.10 1.29 -1.74
N ASP A 159 -0.26 1.30 -0.43
CA ASP A 159 0.41 2.25 0.46
C ASP A 159 1.48 1.53 1.27
N LEU A 160 2.74 1.89 1.02
CA LEU A 160 3.95 1.46 1.73
C LEU A 160 4.68 2.69 2.32
N SER A 161 4.00 3.84 2.42
CA SER A 161 4.61 5.07 2.90
C SER A 161 5.04 4.98 4.36
N HIS A 162 5.99 5.81 4.80
CA HIS A 162 6.44 5.82 6.21
C HIS A 162 6.87 4.42 6.69
N ASN A 163 7.73 3.77 5.91
CA ASN A 163 8.39 2.52 6.28
C ASN A 163 9.92 2.74 6.26
N LEU A 164 10.70 1.66 6.25
CA LEU A 164 12.16 1.67 6.28
C LEU A 164 12.74 1.05 5.01
N ILE A 165 11.99 1.06 3.91
CA ILE A 165 12.39 0.38 2.66
C ILE A 165 13.56 1.14 2.05
N SER A 166 14.71 0.47 1.88
CA SER A 166 15.91 1.07 1.27
C SER A 166 16.18 0.59 -0.15
N GLU A 167 15.66 -0.59 -0.49
CA GLU A 167 15.89 -1.27 -1.76
C GLU A 167 14.57 -1.78 -2.33
N LEU A 168 14.42 -1.65 -3.65
CA LEU A 168 13.28 -2.18 -4.39
C LEU A 168 13.79 -3.31 -5.28
N PRO A 169 13.43 -4.58 -5.03
CA PRO A 169 13.87 -5.67 -5.90
C PRO A 169 13.20 -5.57 -7.27
N SER A 170 13.85 -6.12 -8.29
CA SER A 170 13.22 -6.35 -9.60
C SER A 170 11.91 -7.11 -9.45
N GLU A 171 10.89 -6.76 -10.24
CA GLU A 171 9.57 -7.39 -10.18
C GLU A 171 8.83 -7.24 -8.83
N ALA A 172 9.24 -6.32 -7.94
CA ALA A 172 8.53 -6.07 -6.67
C ALA A 172 7.04 -5.77 -6.89
N PHE A 173 6.76 -4.98 -7.92
CA PHE A 173 5.41 -4.50 -8.27
C PHE A 173 4.82 -5.18 -9.50
N THR A 174 5.47 -6.22 -10.03
CA THR A 174 4.89 -7.00 -11.14
C THR A 174 3.73 -7.84 -10.62
N ILE A 175 2.55 -7.65 -11.21
CA ILE A 175 1.32 -8.38 -10.86
C ILE A 175 0.82 -9.12 -12.11
N PRO A 176 1.14 -10.42 -12.26
CA PRO A 176 0.67 -11.22 -13.38
C PRO A 176 -0.87 -11.26 -13.46
N GLY A 177 -1.41 -11.04 -14.65
CA GLY A 177 -2.87 -11.05 -14.85
C GLY A 177 -3.59 -9.87 -14.20
N HIS A 178 -2.88 -8.79 -13.87
CA HIS A 178 -3.50 -7.54 -13.45
C HIS A 178 -4.51 -7.07 -14.49
N GLN A 179 -5.67 -6.62 -14.00
CA GLN A 179 -6.78 -6.28 -14.86
C GLN A 179 -6.46 -5.04 -15.69
N SER A 180 -6.51 -5.16 -17.03
CA SER A 180 -6.09 -4.12 -17.97
C SER A 180 -6.86 -2.79 -17.86
N ASN A 181 -8.02 -2.78 -17.22
CA ASN A 181 -8.83 -1.59 -16.97
C ASN A 181 -8.55 -0.92 -15.61
N LEU A 182 -7.60 -1.45 -14.83
CA LEU A 182 -7.23 -0.92 -13.52
C LEU A 182 -5.89 -0.20 -13.61
N VAL A 183 -5.79 0.94 -12.92
CA VAL A 183 -4.55 1.66 -12.71
C VAL A 183 -4.13 1.45 -11.26
N LEU A 184 -2.87 1.07 -11.05
CA LEU A 184 -2.30 0.90 -9.71
C LEU A 184 -1.65 2.21 -9.27
N GLN A 185 -2.08 2.77 -8.15
CA GLN A 185 -1.37 3.84 -7.46
C GLN A 185 -0.45 3.23 -6.41
N ILE A 186 0.83 3.64 -6.42
CA ILE A 186 1.86 3.14 -5.50
C ILE A 186 2.38 4.31 -4.66
N ASP A 187 2.26 4.19 -3.34
CA ASP A 187 2.82 5.15 -2.40
C ASP A 187 4.03 4.56 -1.66
N LEU A 188 5.21 5.10 -1.96
CA LEU A 188 6.50 4.75 -1.35
C LEU A 188 7.12 5.96 -0.63
N ALA A 189 6.33 7.01 -0.37
CA ALA A 189 6.82 8.22 0.28
C ALA A 189 7.40 7.94 1.67
N PHE A 190 8.32 8.78 2.13
CA PHE A 190 8.90 8.67 3.48
C PHE A 190 9.49 7.27 3.77
N ASN A 191 10.34 6.79 2.86
CA ASN A 191 11.14 5.59 3.02
C ASN A 191 12.64 5.95 2.94
N ALA A 192 13.51 4.96 2.77
CA ALA A 192 14.96 5.13 2.67
C ALA A 192 15.49 4.77 1.26
N ILE A 193 14.64 4.83 0.23
CA ILE A 193 14.97 4.34 -1.13
C ILE A 193 16.05 5.23 -1.75
N SER A 194 17.19 4.64 -2.08
CA SER A 194 18.33 5.36 -2.67
C SER A 194 18.36 5.35 -4.20
N ARG A 195 17.71 4.36 -4.82
CA ARG A 195 17.65 4.18 -6.26
C ARG A 195 16.36 3.47 -6.68
N VAL A 196 15.92 3.73 -7.90
CA VAL A 196 14.91 2.93 -8.59
C VAL A 196 15.58 2.35 -9.83
N GLU A 197 15.80 1.04 -9.84
CA GLU A 197 16.48 0.38 -10.96
C GLU A 197 15.50 0.07 -12.09
N TYR A 198 16.03 -0.15 -13.30
CA TYR A 198 15.26 -0.63 -14.44
C TYR A 198 14.53 -1.94 -14.09
N GLY A 199 13.27 -2.05 -14.51
CA GLY A 199 12.47 -3.25 -14.27
C GLY A 199 11.74 -3.32 -12.92
N VAL A 200 12.04 -2.43 -11.97
CA VAL A 200 11.33 -2.39 -10.67
C VAL A 200 9.87 -1.99 -10.86
N LEU A 201 9.62 -1.03 -11.75
CA LEU A 201 8.30 -0.48 -12.05
C LEU A 201 7.64 -1.17 -13.25
N ASP A 202 8.24 -2.27 -13.75
CA ASP A 202 7.63 -3.09 -14.79
C ASP A 202 6.48 -3.88 -14.17
N GLY A 203 5.27 -3.71 -14.71
CA GLY A 203 4.10 -4.33 -14.13
C GLY A 203 2.81 -3.64 -14.56
N PRO A 204 1.79 -3.62 -13.69
CA PRO A 204 0.52 -3.01 -14.01
C PRO A 204 0.69 -1.50 -14.23
N THR A 205 -0.16 -0.94 -15.10
CA THR A 205 -0.16 0.49 -15.39
C THR A 205 -0.26 1.29 -14.08
N SER A 206 0.83 1.95 -13.70
CA SER A 206 0.86 2.87 -12.57
C SER A 206 1.03 4.27 -13.10
N CYS A 207 -0.01 5.09 -12.97
CA CYS A 207 0.06 6.49 -13.40
C CYS A 207 0.37 7.43 -12.25
N VAL A 208 0.38 6.95 -11.00
CA VAL A 208 0.65 7.78 -9.84
C VAL A 208 1.62 7.06 -8.92
N LEU A 209 2.82 7.63 -8.79
CA LEU A 209 3.92 7.10 -8.00
C LEU A 209 4.42 8.15 -7.02
N TYR A 210 4.31 7.88 -5.73
CA TYR A 210 4.82 8.75 -4.67
C TYR A 210 6.17 8.23 -4.19
N LEU A 211 7.21 9.04 -4.36
CA LEU A 211 8.58 8.77 -3.95
C LEU A 211 9.14 9.92 -3.10
N GLN A 212 8.32 10.90 -2.71
CA GLN A 212 8.77 12.04 -1.93
C GLN A 212 9.41 11.62 -0.60
N HIS A 213 10.37 12.39 -0.14
CA HIS A 213 11.09 12.14 1.11
C HIS A 213 11.73 10.73 1.17
N ASN A 214 12.46 10.37 0.11
CA ASN A 214 13.36 9.23 0.06
C ASN A 214 14.83 9.70 -0.01
N GLN A 215 15.75 8.83 -0.44
CA GLN A 215 17.18 9.10 -0.55
C GLN A 215 17.66 9.08 -2.02
N LEU A 216 16.77 9.37 -2.98
CA LEU A 216 17.12 9.37 -4.40
C LEU A 216 18.10 10.51 -4.71
N GLU A 217 19.28 10.17 -5.22
CA GLU A 217 20.27 11.15 -5.68
C GLU A 217 20.12 11.50 -7.17
N THR A 218 19.46 10.63 -7.94
CA THR A 218 19.20 10.82 -9.38
C THR A 218 17.91 10.11 -9.79
N LEU A 219 17.40 10.47 -10.98
CA LEU A 219 16.24 9.83 -11.62
C LEU A 219 16.72 9.15 -12.90
N GLU A 220 16.91 7.83 -12.85
CA GLU A 220 17.39 7.08 -14.00
C GLU A 220 16.31 6.96 -15.08
N GLN A 221 16.58 7.48 -16.26
CA GLN A 221 15.62 7.55 -17.37
C GLN A 221 14.90 6.22 -17.63
N HIS A 222 15.65 5.12 -17.71
CA HIS A 222 15.10 3.81 -18.05
C HIS A 222 14.16 3.26 -16.97
N ALA A 223 14.35 3.64 -15.69
CA ALA A 223 13.51 3.16 -14.59
C ALA A 223 12.09 3.75 -14.63
N PHE A 224 11.94 4.99 -15.11
CA PHE A 224 10.65 5.69 -15.13
C PHE A 224 9.92 5.64 -16.47
N MET A 225 10.61 5.22 -17.55
CA MET A 225 10.03 5.26 -18.88
C MET A 225 8.84 4.33 -19.04
N SER A 226 8.82 3.18 -18.34
CA SER A 226 7.68 2.26 -18.37
C SER A 226 6.38 2.91 -17.88
N ILE A 227 6.44 3.68 -16.79
CA ILE A 227 5.31 4.47 -16.28
C ILE A 227 4.93 5.59 -17.26
N ILE A 228 5.91 6.33 -17.74
CA ILE A 228 5.69 7.49 -18.62
C ILE A 228 5.04 7.06 -19.95
N ASP A 229 5.56 6.01 -20.59
CA ASP A 229 5.05 5.50 -21.86
C ASP A 229 3.63 4.92 -21.68
N SER A 230 3.39 4.21 -20.58
CA SER A 230 2.10 3.55 -20.30
C SER A 230 0.99 4.55 -19.96
N CYS A 231 1.32 5.66 -19.30
CA CYS A 231 0.34 6.64 -18.82
C CYS A 231 0.31 7.95 -19.63
N SER A 232 1.29 8.17 -20.51
CA SER A 232 1.43 9.39 -21.30
C SER A 232 1.30 10.64 -20.41
N THR A 233 0.37 11.55 -20.74
CA THR A 233 0.16 12.82 -20.01
C THR A 233 -0.52 12.67 -18.65
N SER A 234 -0.92 11.44 -18.27
CA SER A 234 -1.56 11.18 -16.96
C SER A 234 -0.57 10.70 -15.90
N ALA A 235 0.71 10.51 -16.25
CA ALA A 235 1.74 10.14 -15.30
C ALA A 235 1.96 11.26 -14.26
N MET A 236 2.02 10.90 -12.99
CA MET A 236 2.26 11.79 -11.86
C MET A 236 3.24 11.11 -10.91
N ILE A 237 4.49 11.56 -10.94
CA ILE A 237 5.61 11.02 -10.20
C ILE A 237 6.10 12.10 -9.23
N ILE A 238 5.95 11.85 -7.93
CA ILE A 238 6.21 12.86 -6.91
C ILE A 238 7.53 12.52 -6.23
N VAL A 239 8.55 13.35 -6.39
CA VAL A 239 9.93 13.09 -5.92
C VAL A 239 10.49 14.19 -5.02
N THR A 240 9.68 15.20 -4.66
CA THR A 240 10.10 16.27 -3.74
C THR A 240 10.69 15.74 -2.44
N GLY A 241 11.69 16.43 -1.89
CA GLY A 241 12.31 16.06 -0.62
C GLY A 241 13.32 14.90 -0.71
N ASN A 242 13.69 14.49 -1.93
CA ASN A 242 14.86 13.64 -2.19
C ASN A 242 16.14 14.48 -2.37
N PRO A 243 17.32 13.98 -2.00
CA PRO A 243 18.62 14.65 -2.18
C PRO A 243 19.12 14.59 -3.64
N LEU A 244 18.26 14.95 -4.59
CA LEU A 244 18.58 14.89 -6.02
C LEU A 244 19.73 15.83 -6.38
N THR A 245 20.74 15.30 -7.08
CA THR A 245 21.83 16.09 -7.64
C THR A 245 21.46 16.55 -9.05
N CYS A 246 21.37 17.86 -9.23
CA CYS A 246 21.11 18.47 -10.53
C CYS A 246 22.37 18.46 -11.40
N ASP A 247 22.59 17.38 -12.13
CA ASP A 247 23.69 17.21 -13.08
C ASP A 247 23.24 16.63 -14.42
N GLN A 248 24.20 16.23 -15.26
CA GLN A 248 23.95 15.68 -16.60
C GLN A 248 23.05 14.44 -16.63
N ARG A 249 22.90 13.69 -15.53
CA ARG A 249 22.03 12.51 -15.45
C ARG A 249 20.54 12.87 -15.55
N LEU A 250 20.19 14.13 -15.27
CA LEU A 250 18.81 14.63 -15.40
C LEU A 250 18.55 15.33 -16.75
N CYS A 251 19.49 15.31 -17.70
CA CYS A 251 19.33 15.97 -18.99
C CYS A 251 18.09 15.52 -19.77
N TRP A 252 17.69 14.25 -19.64
CA TRP A 252 16.50 13.69 -20.30
C TRP A 252 15.19 14.36 -19.84
N LEU A 253 15.14 14.87 -18.60
CA LEU A 253 14.02 15.67 -18.08
C LEU A 253 14.08 17.11 -18.60
N VAL A 254 15.28 17.72 -18.63
CA VAL A 254 15.46 19.11 -19.10
C VAL A 254 15.13 19.23 -20.59
N MET A 255 15.52 18.25 -21.39
CA MET A 255 15.36 18.27 -22.85
C MET A 255 13.95 17.92 -23.34
N ASN A 256 13.06 17.44 -22.45
CA ASN A 256 11.73 16.98 -22.83
C ASN A 256 10.67 17.46 -21.84
N GLU A 257 10.03 18.59 -22.17
CA GLU A 257 8.98 19.22 -21.33
C GLU A 257 7.79 18.29 -21.06
N THR A 258 7.40 17.46 -22.04
CA THR A 258 6.29 16.49 -21.87
C THR A 258 6.62 15.47 -20.80
N ILE A 259 7.85 14.94 -20.81
CA ILE A 259 8.31 14.01 -19.78
C ILE A 259 8.45 14.72 -18.44
N ARG A 260 8.99 15.94 -18.42
CA ARG A 260 9.13 16.75 -17.20
C ARG A 260 7.80 17.02 -16.52
N ALA A 261 6.73 17.19 -17.29
CA ALA A 261 5.37 17.39 -16.77
C ALA A 261 4.83 16.18 -16.00
N SER A 262 5.41 14.99 -16.19
CA SER A 262 5.06 13.80 -15.41
C SER A 262 5.60 13.84 -13.98
N PHE A 263 6.50 14.77 -13.64
CA PHE A 263 7.09 14.91 -12.32
C PHE A 263 6.56 16.16 -11.59
N ASP A 264 6.54 16.10 -10.25
CA ASP A 264 6.24 17.27 -9.41
C ASP A 264 7.29 18.39 -9.53
N ASP A 265 7.02 19.53 -8.91
CA ASP A 265 7.95 20.67 -8.87
C ASP A 265 9.02 20.46 -7.77
N PHE A 266 9.91 19.49 -7.99
CA PHE A 266 11.02 19.25 -7.09
C PHE A 266 12.13 20.31 -7.25
N PRO A 267 12.83 20.70 -6.17
CA PRO A 267 13.77 21.82 -6.19
C PRO A 267 15.04 21.45 -6.95
N CYS A 268 14.99 21.59 -8.26
CA CYS A 268 16.15 21.54 -9.13
C CYS A 268 16.21 22.85 -9.90
N PRO A 269 17.08 23.80 -9.49
CA PRO A 269 17.10 25.16 -10.03
C PRO A 269 17.08 25.19 -11.57
N ASN A 270 17.79 24.23 -12.18
CA ASN A 270 17.96 24.13 -13.63
C ASN A 270 16.80 23.46 -14.39
N LEU A 271 15.82 22.88 -13.68
CA LEU A 271 14.58 22.29 -14.25
C LEU A 271 13.37 23.22 -14.09
N ASN A 272 13.51 24.30 -13.33
CA ASN A 272 12.46 25.31 -13.20
C ASN A 272 12.72 26.37 -14.27
N ASN A 273 11.70 26.68 -15.06
CA ASN A 273 11.71 27.41 -16.34
C ASN A 273 12.46 28.77 -16.42
N ASN A 274 13.15 29.20 -15.36
CA ASN A 274 13.89 30.46 -15.28
C ASN A 274 15.41 30.31 -15.01
N GLN A 275 15.98 29.09 -14.86
CA GLN A 275 17.43 28.90 -14.65
C GLN A 275 18.03 27.69 -15.42
N VAL A 276 17.47 27.39 -16.60
CA VAL A 276 17.95 26.32 -17.49
C VAL A 276 19.42 26.52 -17.96
N ASP A 277 19.98 27.72 -17.79
CA ASP A 277 21.28 28.15 -18.32
C ASP A 277 22.53 27.41 -17.79
N VAL A 278 22.46 26.72 -16.65
CA VAL A 278 23.66 26.06 -16.06
C VAL A 278 23.85 24.63 -16.54
N ILE A 279 22.76 23.88 -16.76
CA ILE A 279 22.80 22.47 -17.20
C ILE A 279 22.59 22.34 -18.71
N LEU A 280 21.88 23.25 -19.37
CA LEU A 280 21.66 23.17 -20.82
C LEU A 280 22.97 23.07 -21.62
N PRO A 281 24.06 23.81 -21.29
CA PRO A 281 25.35 23.63 -21.96
C PRO A 281 25.94 22.23 -21.74
N LEU A 282 25.84 21.68 -20.51
CA LEU A 282 26.29 20.32 -20.19
C LEU A 282 25.50 19.27 -21.00
N CYS A 283 24.18 19.44 -21.10
CA CYS A 283 23.32 18.56 -21.88
C CYS A 283 23.56 18.70 -23.39
N GLN A 284 23.80 19.91 -23.90
CA GLN A 284 24.07 20.18 -25.32
C GLN A 284 25.44 19.63 -25.78
N VAL A 285 26.44 19.55 -24.90
CA VAL A 285 27.74 18.91 -25.20
C VAL A 285 27.58 17.41 -25.43
N LEU A 286 26.78 16.73 -24.62
CA LEU A 286 26.47 15.30 -24.78
C LEU A 286 25.75 14.98 -26.09
N HIS A 287 24.80 15.82 -26.50
CA HIS A 287 24.04 15.61 -27.75
C HIS A 287 24.90 15.76 -29.03
N LYS A 288 26.11 16.34 -28.93
CA LYS A 288 27.06 16.42 -30.06
C LYS A 288 28.07 15.27 -30.10
N GLN A 289 28.08 14.39 -29.09
CA GLN A 289 29.02 13.26 -28.97
C GLN A 289 28.36 11.89 -29.19
N LEU A 290 27.05 11.85 -29.42
CA LEU A 290 26.26 10.68 -29.84
C LEU A 290 25.88 10.83 -31.32
#